data_AF-A0A4Y8JSC6-F1
#
_entry.id   AF-A0A4Y8JSC6-F1
#
_cell.length_a   1.000
_cell.length_b   1.000
_cell.length_c   1.000
_cell.angle_alpha   90.00
_cell.angle_beta   90.00
_cell.angle_gamma   90.00
#
_symmetry.space_group_name_H-M   'P 1'
#
loop_
_entity.id
_entity.type
_entity.pdbx_description
1 polymer ?
#
loop_
_entity_poly.entity_id
_entity_poly.type
_entity_poly.pdbx_seq_one_letter_code
_entity_poly.pdbx_strand_id
1 'polypeptide(L)'
;MTLTAIMPTLRRTLPDPFNVNAWPEGSQVTTTDVIISGVSMNRLVEICQTPCVHTPAAVIPGTYGRPSSHQGAAVVVVRVTTVLRNCDAARVVLIDACLDTVNAAWPETRLLGRASTV
;
A
#
# COMPACT_ATOMS: atom_id res chain seq x y z
N MET A 1 18.74 -28.22 5.55
CA MET A 1 17.74 -27.19 5.92
C MET A 1 16.64 -27.20 4.87
N THR A 2 15.37 -27.29 5.27
CA THR A 2 14.23 -27.43 4.35
C THR A 2 13.60 -26.07 4.04
N LEU A 3 12.99 -25.94 2.86
CA LEU A 3 12.38 -24.70 2.36
C LEU A 3 11.43 -24.06 3.41
N THR A 4 10.69 -24.89 4.15
CA THR A 4 9.77 -24.49 5.22
C THR A 4 10.43 -23.78 6.40
N ALA A 5 11.70 -24.07 6.70
CA ALA A 5 12.44 -23.38 7.77
C ALA A 5 12.94 -21.98 7.34
N ILE A 6 13.08 -21.73 6.02
CA ILE A 6 13.56 -20.48 5.45
C ILE A 6 12.38 -19.54 5.07
N MET A 7 11.19 -20.10 4.84
CA MET A 7 10.00 -19.33 4.42
C MET A 7 9.59 -18.16 5.33
N PRO A 8 9.65 -18.25 6.68
CA PRO A 8 9.25 -17.13 7.54
C PRO A 8 10.19 -15.92 7.40
N THR A 9 11.50 -16.15 7.28
CA THR A 9 12.48 -15.07 7.13
C THR A 9 12.46 -14.48 5.71
N LEU A 10 12.14 -15.28 4.69
CA LEU A 10 11.98 -14.81 3.31
C LEU A 10 10.86 -13.80 3.13
N ARG A 11 9.77 -13.89 3.91
CA ARG A 11 8.65 -12.92 3.83
C ARG A 11 9.08 -11.48 4.12
N ARG A 12 10.17 -11.29 4.86
CA ARG A 12 10.74 -9.95 5.11
C ARG A 12 11.63 -9.44 3.98
N THR A 13 11.96 -10.30 3.02
CA THR A 13 12.89 -10.01 1.92
C THR A 13 12.21 -9.91 0.56
N LEU A 14 10.95 -10.32 0.46
CA LEU A 14 10.15 -10.26 -0.76
C LEU A 14 8.90 -9.41 -0.53
N PRO A 15 8.54 -8.53 -1.47
CA PRO A 15 7.30 -7.78 -1.38
C PRO A 15 6.09 -8.72 -1.40
N ASP A 16 5.07 -8.38 -0.62
CA ASP A 16 3.80 -9.10 -0.68
C ASP A 16 3.18 -8.94 -2.08
N PRO A 17 2.59 -10.01 -2.65
CA PRO A 17 1.94 -9.94 -3.94
C PRO A 17 0.81 -8.90 -3.90
N PHE A 18 0.54 -8.28 -5.05
CA PHE A 18 -0.50 -7.26 -5.18
C PHE A 18 -1.30 -7.44 -6.46
N ASN A 19 -2.55 -7.00 -6.47
CA ASN A 19 -3.36 -6.98 -7.68
C ASN A 19 -3.00 -5.77 -8.53
N VAL A 20 -2.28 -5.98 -9.63
CA VAL A 20 -1.88 -4.92 -10.57
C VAL A 20 -3.05 -4.06 -11.06
N ASN A 21 -4.27 -4.61 -11.16
CA ASN A 21 -5.44 -3.87 -11.64
C ASN A 21 -6.05 -2.94 -10.58
N ALA A 22 -5.68 -3.09 -9.30
CA ALA A 22 -6.17 -2.28 -8.20
C ALA A 22 -5.23 -1.10 -7.86
N TRP A 23 -4.08 -1.03 -8.53
CA TRP A 23 -3.06 -0.01 -8.33
C TRP A 23 -2.95 0.91 -9.56
N PRO A 24 -2.40 2.13 -9.41
CA PRO A 24 -2.07 2.98 -10.55
C PRO A 24 -0.98 2.36 -11.43
N GLU A 25 -0.80 2.89 -12.63
CA GLU A 25 0.26 2.48 -13.55
C GLU A 25 1.65 2.58 -12.92
N GLY A 26 2.57 1.74 -13.40
CA GLY A 26 3.96 1.76 -12.95
C GLY A 26 4.15 1.47 -11.46
N SER A 27 3.14 0.93 -10.77
CA SER A 27 3.24 0.56 -9.37
C SER A 27 4.23 -0.58 -9.16
N GLN A 28 5.18 -0.38 -8.25
CA GLN A 28 6.18 -1.34 -7.82
C GLN A 28 6.18 -1.39 -6.30
N VAL A 29 5.86 -2.57 -5.75
CA VAL A 29 5.85 -2.80 -4.32
C VAL A 29 7.21 -3.35 -3.90
N THR A 30 7.80 -2.74 -2.86
CA THR A 30 8.97 -3.27 -2.16
C THR A 30 8.54 -3.74 -0.77
N THR A 31 9.46 -4.28 0.03
CA THR A 31 9.13 -4.72 1.38
C THR A 31 8.78 -3.57 2.32
N THR A 32 9.23 -2.34 2.05
CA THR A 32 9.07 -1.19 2.96
C THR A 32 8.57 0.09 2.29
N ASP A 33 8.28 0.03 0.99
CA ASP A 33 7.85 1.19 0.21
C ASP A 33 6.99 0.74 -0.98
N VAL A 34 6.23 1.70 -1.52
CA VAL A 34 5.58 1.56 -2.81
C VAL A 34 6.04 2.70 -3.70
N ILE A 35 6.46 2.36 -4.91
CA ILE A 35 6.85 3.31 -5.94
C ILE A 35 5.73 3.33 -6.96
N ILE A 36 5.23 4.50 -7.33
CA ILE A 36 4.13 4.65 -8.29
C ILE A 36 4.53 5.67 -9.33
N SER A 37 4.50 5.29 -10.61
CA SER A 37 4.97 6.13 -11.72
C SER A 37 6.34 6.78 -11.46
N GLY A 38 7.24 6.05 -10.79
CA GLY A 38 8.59 6.51 -10.41
C GLY A 38 8.68 7.31 -9.11
N VAL A 39 7.58 7.55 -8.41
CA VAL A 39 7.52 8.31 -7.15
C VAL A 39 7.47 7.35 -5.95
N SER A 40 8.47 7.41 -5.07
CA SER A 40 8.44 6.73 -3.77
C SER A 40 7.38 7.36 -2.86
N MET A 41 6.51 6.54 -2.26
CA MET A 41 5.49 7.02 -1.33
C MET A 41 6.11 7.47 0.01
N ASN A 42 7.20 6.84 0.48
CA ASN A 42 7.97 7.38 1.60
C ASN A 42 8.49 8.79 1.31
N ARG A 43 9.10 9.00 0.13
CA ARG A 43 9.64 10.32 -0.23
C ARG A 43 8.54 11.36 -0.41
N LEU A 44 7.38 10.96 -0.95
CA LEU A 44 6.20 11.83 -1.04
C LEU A 44 5.76 12.30 0.36
N VAL A 45 5.68 11.38 1.33
CA VAL A 45 5.31 11.72 2.72
C VAL A 45 6.31 12.67 3.36
N GLU A 46 7.61 12.52 3.12
CA GLU A 46 8.61 13.45 3.65
C GLU A 46 8.37 14.90 3.18
N ILE A 47 7.91 15.07 1.94
CA ILE A 47 7.70 16.38 1.33
C ILE A 47 6.32 16.94 1.68
N CYS A 48 5.27 16.14 1.50
CA CYS A 48 3.89 16.58 1.62
C CYS A 48 3.30 16.42 3.02
N GLN A 49 3.95 15.62 3.88
CA GLN A 49 3.39 15.12 5.14
C GLN A 49 2.11 14.31 4.94
N THR A 50 1.67 13.61 5.99
CA THR A 50 0.38 12.89 5.97
C THR A 50 -0.74 13.78 6.53
N PRO A 51 -1.98 13.60 6.08
CA PRO A 51 -2.38 12.74 4.97
C PRO A 51 -2.02 13.36 3.61
N CYS A 52 -1.58 12.53 2.66
CA CYS A 52 -1.33 12.97 1.28
C CYS A 52 -1.89 11.99 0.25
N VAL A 53 -2.16 12.49 -0.95
CA VAL A 53 -2.73 11.71 -2.05
C VAL A 53 -1.84 11.82 -3.28
N HIS A 54 -1.58 10.69 -3.93
CA HIS A 54 -0.94 10.63 -5.23
C HIS A 54 -1.93 10.10 -6.27
N THR A 55 -2.07 10.79 -7.41
CA THR A 55 -3.10 10.49 -8.43
C THR A 55 -2.53 10.25 -9.84
N PRO A 56 -2.01 9.05 -10.12
CA PRO A 56 -1.60 8.66 -11.47
C PRO A 56 -2.77 8.09 -12.28
N ALA A 57 -2.49 7.58 -13.48
CA ALA A 57 -3.49 6.88 -14.28
C ALA A 57 -3.96 5.56 -13.61
N ALA A 58 -5.14 5.10 -13.98
CA ALA A 58 -5.55 3.74 -13.64
C ALA A 58 -4.90 2.74 -14.61
N VAL A 59 -4.64 1.51 -14.15
CA VAL A 59 -4.30 0.40 -15.05
C VAL A 59 -5.57 -0.07 -15.77
N ILE A 60 -5.48 -0.30 -17.08
CA ILE A 60 -6.54 -0.98 -17.84
C ILE A 60 -6.59 -2.44 -17.39
N PRO A 61 -7.73 -2.95 -16.85
CA PRO A 61 -7.78 -4.30 -16.31
C PRO A 61 -7.37 -5.38 -17.32
N GLY A 62 -6.55 -6.34 -16.87
CA GLY A 62 -6.09 -7.47 -17.69
C GLY A 62 -4.93 -7.14 -18.65
N THR A 63 -4.45 -5.89 -18.66
CA THR A 63 -3.32 -5.48 -19.50
C THR A 63 -1.97 -5.54 -18.79
N TYR A 64 -1.95 -6.00 -17.54
CA TYR A 64 -0.74 -6.10 -16.72
C TYR A 64 0.04 -4.77 -16.60
N GLY A 65 -0.67 -3.64 -16.48
CA GLY A 65 -0.06 -2.35 -16.16
C GLY A 65 -0.15 -1.28 -17.25
N ARG A 66 -0.90 -1.49 -18.34
CA ARG A 66 -1.08 -0.44 -19.35
C ARG A 66 -1.89 0.73 -18.74
N PRO A 67 -1.41 1.98 -18.83
CA PRO A 67 -2.15 3.13 -18.31
C PRO A 67 -3.41 3.41 -19.14
N SER A 68 -4.47 3.80 -18.44
CA SER A 68 -5.69 4.35 -19.02
C SER A 68 -5.49 5.80 -19.43
N SER A 69 -6.04 6.20 -20.58
CA SER A 69 -6.02 7.59 -21.05
C SER A 69 -7.10 8.47 -20.42
N HIS A 70 -8.07 7.89 -19.69
CA HIS A 70 -9.27 8.59 -19.23
C HIS A 70 -9.67 8.31 -17.78
N GLN A 71 -9.01 7.36 -17.10
CA GLN A 71 -9.27 7.03 -15.71
C GLN A 71 -8.00 7.23 -14.89
N GLY A 72 -8.15 7.88 -13.73
CA GLY A 72 -7.11 7.98 -12.72
C GLY A 72 -7.31 6.95 -11.61
N ALA A 73 -6.22 6.64 -10.91
CA ALA A 73 -6.26 5.90 -9.65
C ALA A 73 -5.57 6.74 -8.57
N ALA A 74 -6.11 6.71 -7.35
CA ALA A 74 -5.58 7.48 -6.24
C ALA A 74 -5.00 6.55 -5.18
N VAL A 75 -3.81 6.88 -4.68
CA VAL A 75 -3.25 6.27 -3.48
C VAL A 75 -3.23 7.31 -2.38
N VAL A 76 -3.90 6.98 -1.28
CA VAL A 76 -3.96 7.80 -0.08
C VAL A 76 -2.96 7.25 0.92
N VAL A 77 -2.06 8.11 1.41
CA VAL A 77 -1.10 7.76 2.44
C VAL A 77 -1.47 8.48 3.72
N VAL A 78 -1.65 7.70 4.78
CA VAL A 78 -2.08 8.15 6.11
C VAL A 78 -1.10 7.68 7.15
N ARG A 79 -0.98 8.41 8.25
CA ARG A 79 -0.19 8.01 9.41
C ARG A 79 -1.06 7.27 10.40
N VAL A 80 -0.58 6.12 10.85
CA VAL A 80 -1.13 5.47 12.05
C VAL A 80 -0.79 6.32 13.27
N THR A 81 -1.80 6.88 13.91
CA THR A 81 -1.65 7.72 15.09
C THR A 81 -1.69 6.90 16.37
N THR A 82 -2.47 5.82 16.41
CA THR A 82 -2.57 4.94 17.57
C THR A 82 -3.05 3.55 17.16
N VAL A 83 -2.62 2.53 17.90
CA VAL A 83 -3.17 1.17 17.79
C VAL A 83 -3.81 0.79 19.12
N LEU A 84 -5.12 0.58 19.10
CA LEU A 84 -5.94 0.20 20.24
C LEU A 84 -6.34 -1.27 20.16
N ARG A 85 -6.80 -1.81 21.28
CA ARG A 85 -7.51 -3.10 21.34
C ARG A 85 -8.94 -2.82 21.76
N ASN A 86 -9.90 -3.31 20.98
CA ASN A 86 -11.31 -3.27 21.35
C ASN A 86 -11.62 -4.34 22.41
N CYS A 87 -12.79 -4.25 23.04
CA CYS A 87 -13.28 -5.20 24.04
C CYS A 87 -13.25 -6.65 23.53
N ASP A 88 -13.45 -6.85 22.22
CA ASP A 88 -13.44 -8.17 21.56
C ASP A 88 -12.03 -8.63 21.13
N ALA A 89 -10.98 -8.03 21.69
CA ALA A 89 -9.57 -8.25 21.32
C ALA A 89 -9.17 -7.87 19.88
N ALA A 90 -10.11 -7.36 19.07
CA ALA A 90 -9.83 -6.81 17.75
C ALA A 90 -8.88 -5.61 17.83
N ARG A 91 -7.89 -5.53 16.93
CA ARG A 91 -7.02 -4.36 16.84
C ARG A 91 -7.73 -3.26 16.06
N VAL A 92 -7.74 -2.05 16.62
CA VAL A 92 -8.27 -0.85 15.96
C VAL A 92 -7.09 0.07 15.67
N VAL A 93 -6.96 0.50 14.43
CA VAL A 93 -5.92 1.42 13.99
C VAL A 93 -6.56 2.79 13.81
N LEU A 94 -6.10 3.78 14.58
CA LEU A 94 -6.45 5.17 14.37
C LEU A 94 -5.46 5.78 13.39
N ILE A 95 -5.99 6.59 12.47
CA ILE A 95 -5.23 7.25 11.40
C ILE A 95 -5.51 8.75 11.40
N ASP A 96 -4.66 9.53 10.74
CA ASP A 96 -4.79 10.98 10.59
C ASP A 96 -5.70 11.43 9.43
N ALA A 97 -6.64 10.58 9.00
CA ALA A 97 -7.60 10.87 7.95
C ALA A 97 -8.95 10.17 8.19
N CYS A 98 -10.01 10.68 7.56
CA CYS A 98 -11.31 10.02 7.48
C CYS A 98 -11.46 9.35 6.10
N LEU A 99 -11.66 8.03 6.09
CA LEU A 99 -11.79 7.24 4.86
C LEU A 99 -13.20 6.66 4.66
N ASP A 100 -14.17 7.08 5.48
CA ASP A 100 -15.52 6.49 5.54
C ASP A 100 -16.30 6.59 4.22
N THR A 101 -16.02 7.62 3.42
CA THR A 101 -16.65 7.85 2.12
C THR A 101 -15.78 7.40 0.94
N VAL A 102 -14.60 6.85 1.21
CA VAL A 102 -13.66 6.41 0.19
C VAL A 102 -13.89 4.93 -0.09
N ASN A 103 -14.18 4.60 -1.35
CA ASN A 103 -14.21 3.19 -1.79
C ASN A 103 -12.77 2.66 -1.92
N ALA A 104 -12.11 2.46 -0.79
CA ALA A 104 -10.73 2.01 -0.74
C ALA A 104 -10.62 0.51 -1.03
N ALA A 105 -9.62 0.13 -1.81
CA ALA A 105 -9.24 -1.27 -2.01
C ALA A 105 -8.51 -1.80 -0.76
N TRP A 106 -9.20 -2.00 0.35
CA TRP A 106 -8.62 -2.40 1.64
C TRP A 106 -7.68 -3.62 1.59
N PRO A 107 -7.95 -4.69 0.80
CA PRO A 107 -7.00 -5.82 0.67
C PRO A 107 -5.64 -5.43 0.08
N GLU A 108 -5.56 -4.30 -0.61
CA GLU A 108 -4.33 -3.75 -1.20
C GLU A 108 -3.59 -2.79 -0.26
N THR A 109 -4.02 -2.64 0.99
CA THR A 109 -3.31 -1.80 1.96
C THR A 109 -1.86 -2.27 2.13
N ARG A 110 -0.93 -1.32 2.20
CA ARG A 110 0.51 -1.58 2.42
C ARG A 110 1.04 -0.73 3.56
N LEU A 111 1.92 -1.30 4.38
CA LEU A 111 2.69 -0.54 5.35
C LEU A 111 3.94 0.05 4.69
N LEU A 112 4.19 1.34 4.96
CA LEU A 112 5.39 2.04 4.54
C LEU A 112 6.41 2.10 5.70
N GLY A 113 7.69 2.12 5.36
CA GLY A 113 8.81 2.16 6.30
C GLY A 113 9.14 0.83 6.99
N ARG A 114 8.35 -0.24 6.78
CA ARG A 114 8.60 -1.57 7.34
C ARG A 114 7.87 -2.68 6.58
N ALA A 115 8.33 -3.92 6.73
CA ALA A 115 7.67 -5.11 6.20
C ALA A 115 6.24 -5.27 6.74
N SER A 116 5.31 -5.61 5.84
CA SER A 116 3.90 -5.82 6.18
C SER A 116 3.65 -7.19 6.85
N THR A 117 4.49 -8.19 6.57
CA THR A 117 4.41 -9.54 7.13
C THR A 117 5.51 -9.79 8.18
N VAL A 118 5.15 -10.42 9.30
CA VAL A 118 6.05 -10.78 10.42
C VAL A 118 6.16 -12.27 10.57
#